data_AF-A0A5K0YGA4-F1
#
_entry.id   AF-A0A5K0YGA4-F1
#
_cell.length_a   1.000
_cell.length_b   1.000
_cell.length_c   1.000
_cell.angle_alpha   90.00
_cell.angle_beta   90.00
_cell.angle_gamma   90.00
#
_symmetry.space_group_name_H-M   'P 1'
#
loop_
_entity.id
_entity.type
_entity.pdbx_description
1 polymer ?
#
loop_
_entity_poly.entity_id
_entity_poly.type
_entity_poly.pdbx_seq_one_letter_code
_entity_poly.pdbx_strand_id
1 'polypeptide(L)' 'DNEGQTPLHYAVLCERQGICEYLVKNGGDLTIVDNDGSTPRSLCTLMWPCMQ' A
#
# COMPACT_ATOMS: atom_id res chain seq x y z
N ASP A 1 -6.76 0.95 13.44
CA ASP A 1 -7.60 -0.23 13.17
C ASP A 1 -6.84 -1.46 13.62
N ASN A 2 -7.53 -2.52 14.05
CA ASN A 2 -6.90 -3.75 14.52
C ASN A 2 -6.54 -4.70 13.38
N GLU A 3 -6.29 -4.16 12.18
CA GLU A 3 -6.09 -4.90 10.94
C GLU A 3 -4.60 -5.04 10.58
N GLY A 4 -3.69 -4.35 11.26
CA GLY A 4 -2.27 -4.33 10.89
C GLY A 4 -1.96 -3.53 9.62
N GLN A 5 -2.97 -2.90 9.01
CA GLN A 5 -2.84 -2.14 7.79
C GLN A 5 -2.08 -0.81 7.99
N THR A 6 -1.13 -0.56 7.09
CA THR A 6 -0.39 0.71 6.97
C THR A 6 -1.16 1.71 6.10
N PRO A 7 -0.81 3.02 6.12
CA PRO A 7 -1.40 3.99 5.20
C PRO A 7 -1.31 3.60 3.71
N LEU A 8 -0.29 2.83 3.34
CA LEU A 8 -0.16 2.29 1.98
C LEU A 8 -1.22 1.23 1.65
N HIS A 9 -1.61 0.37 2.60
CA HIS A 9 -2.70 -0.58 2.39
C HIS A 9 -3.99 0.17 2.05
N TYR A 10 -4.36 1.16 2.85
CA TYR A 10 -5.55 1.98 2.59
C TYR A 10 -5.48 2.73 1.27
N ALA A 11 -4.32 3.30 0.93
CA ALA A 11 -4.16 4.02 -0.32
C ALA A 11 -4.35 3.10 -1.54
N VAL A 12 -3.94 1.83 -1.45
CA VAL A 12 -4.19 0.81 -2.48
C VAL A 12 -5.65 0.38 -2.50
N LEU A 13 -6.23 0.03 -1.36
CA LEU A 13 -7.63 -0.40 -1.24
C LEU A 13 -8.62 0.67 -1.70
N CYS A 14 -8.25 1.94 -1.54
CA CYS A 14 -9.04 3.09 -1.98
C CYS A 14 -8.69 3.56 -3.40
N GLU A 15 -7.83 2.83 -4.13
CA GLU A 15 -7.38 3.15 -5.49
C GLU A 15 -6.78 4.57 -5.64
N ARG A 16 -6.13 5.07 -4.58
CA ARG A 16 -5.53 6.41 -4.54
C ARG A 16 -4.06 6.37 -4.95
N GLN A 17 -3.81 6.23 -6.25
CA GLN A 17 -2.44 6.19 -6.80
C GLN A 17 -1.57 7.38 -6.36
N GLY A 18 -2.10 8.62 -6.40
CA GLY A 18 -1.32 9.80 -6.01
C GLY A 18 -0.92 9.81 -4.53
N ILE A 19 -1.75 9.23 -3.66
CA ILE A 19 -1.41 9.06 -2.24
C ILE A 19 -0.36 7.95 -2.09
N CYS A 20 -0.49 6.85 -2.84
CA CYS A 20 0.53 5.80 -2.86
C CYS A 20 1.89 6.35 -3.30
N GLU A 21 1.94 7.11 -4.40
CA GLU A 21 3.16 7.77 -4.88
C GLU A 21 3.78 8.69 -3.82
N TYR A 22 2.95 9.51 -3.16
CA TYR A 22 3.40 10.37 -2.09
C TYR A 22 3.99 9.56 -0.93
N LEU A 23 3.31 8.50 -0.48
CA LEU A 23 3.76 7.66 0.62
C LEU A 23 5.06 6.93 0.29
N VAL A 24 5.14 6.28 -0.89
CA VAL A 24 6.36 5.59 -1.36
C VAL A 24 7.53 6.57 -1.44
N LYS A 25 7.32 7.77 -2.01
CA LYS A 25 8.36 8.80 -2.13
C LYS A 25 8.87 9.29 -0.77
N ASN A 26 8.02 9.25 0.27
CA ASN A 26 8.40 9.62 1.64
C ASN A 26 8.94 8.43 2.46
N GLY A 27 9.31 7.32 1.82
CA GLY A 27 9.86 6.15 2.51
C GLY A 27 8.81 5.17 3.04
N GLY A 28 7.60 5.19 2.48
CA GLY A 28 6.56 4.23 2.80
C GLY A 28 6.97 2.80 2.43
N ASP A 29 6.88 1.90 3.40
CA ASP A 29 7.29 0.52 3.24
C ASP A 29 6.18 -0.32 2.57
N LEU A 30 6.52 -0.91 1.42
CA LEU A 30 5.66 -1.77 0.62
C LEU A 30 5.70 -3.25 1.04
N THR A 31 6.55 -3.60 2.03
CA THR A 31 6.80 -4.97 2.47
C THR A 31 6.11 -5.32 3.79
N ILE A 32 5.59 -4.32 4.51
CA ILE A 32 4.84 -4.55 5.76
C ILE A 32 3.58 -5.35 5.44
N VAL A 33 3.37 -6.44 6.19
CA VAL A 33 2.16 -7.25 6.10
C VAL A 33 1.12 -6.77 7.10
N ASP A 34 -0.14 -6.77 6.67
CA ASP A 34 -1.29 -6.67 7.54
C ASP A 34 -1.57 -8.00 8.27
N ASN A 35 -2.66 -8.05 9.03
CA ASN A 35 -3.04 -9.23 9.81
C ASN A 35 -3.50 -10.41 8.95
N ASP A 36 -3.88 -10.17 7.70
CA ASP A 36 -4.21 -11.20 6.72
C ASP A 36 -2.97 -11.70 5.97
N GLY A 37 -1.78 -11.17 6.30
CA GLY A 37 -0.53 -11.50 5.65
C GLY A 37 -0.34 -10.83 4.29
N SER A 38 -1.18 -9.84 3.96
CA SER A 38 -1.11 -9.10 2.71
C SER A 38 -0.20 -7.89 2.87
N THR A 39 0.59 -7.60 1.86
CA THR A 39 1.36 -6.35 1.74
C THR A 39 0.55 -5.32 0.94
N PRO A 40 0.84 -4.00 1.04
CA PRO A 40 0.20 -3.01 0.18
C PRO A 40 0.38 -3.35 -1.29
N ARG A 41 1.56 -3.84 -1.65
CA ARG A 41 1.89 -4.22 -3.01
C ARG A 41 1.06 -5.42 -3.49
N SER A 42 0.87 -6.45 -2.66
CA SER A 42 0.09 -7.63 -3.06
C SER A 42 -1.40 -7.34 -3.18
N LEU A 43 -1.92 -6.35 -2.45
CA LEU A 43 -3.28 -5.85 -2.62
C LEU A 43 -3.47 -5.05 -3.91
N CYS A 44 -2.38 -4.54 -4.48
CA CYS A 44 -2.43 -3.73 -5.70
C CYS A 44 -2.60 -4.66 -6.91
N THR A 45 -3.84 -4.77 -7.42
CA THR A 45 -4.16 -5.51 -8.65
C THR A 45 -3.93 -4.69 -9.91
N LEU A 46 -3.60 -3.40 -9.77
CA LEU A 46 -3.36 -2.44 -10.83
C LEU A 46 -1.86 -2.32 -11.11
N MET A 47 -1.46 -2.15 -12.38
CA MET A 47 -0.07 -1.85 -12.75
C MET A 47 0.28 -0.40 -12.43
N TRP A 48 0.35 -0.04 -11.15
CA TRP A 48 0.82 1.27 -10.73
C TRP A 48 2.36 1.36 -10.78
N PRO A 49 2.94 2.40 -11.41
CA PRO A 49 4.39 2.53 -11.55
C PRO A 49 5.13 2.61 -10.21
N CYS A 50 4.51 3.19 -9.18
CA CYS A 50 5.10 3.39 -7.86
C CYS A 50 5.11 2.13 -6.97
N MET A 51 4.41 1.08 -7.38
CA MET A 51 4.32 -0.20 -6.68
C MET A 51 5.14 -1.30 -7.37
N GLN A 52 6.16 -0.92 -8.16
CA GLN A 52 7.17 -1.81 -8.76
C GLN A 52 8.32 -2.10 -7.82
#